data_AF-A0A7X3P2K8-F1
#
_entry.id   AF-A0A7X3P2K8-F1
#
_cell.length_a   1.000
_cell.length_b   1.000
_cell.length_c   1.000
_cell.angle_alpha   90.00
_cell.angle_beta   90.00
_cell.angle_gamma   90.00
#
_symmetry.space_group_name_H-M   'P 1'
#
loop_
_entity.id
_entity.type
_entity.pdbx_description
1 polymer ?
#
loop_
_entity_poly.entity_id
_entity_poly.type
_entity_poly.pdbx_seq_one_letter_code
_entity_poly.pdbx_strand_id
1 'polypeptide(L)'
;MEKPTTIQEIIQRLDKLTPVQQKQILNSVLSFLGEPIRGTPGKELLKFVGTISKEDLEIMKQTIEEGCGMTSLSQGQYTKKH
;
A
#
# COMPACT_ATOMS: atom_id res chain seq x y z
N MET A 1 39.66 -24.13 -0.10
CA MET A 1 38.60 -23.18 0.30
C MET A 1 37.29 -23.89 0.08
N GLU A 2 36.51 -24.14 1.12
CA GLU A 2 35.19 -24.75 0.96
C GLU A 2 34.28 -23.79 0.20
N LYS A 3 33.55 -24.32 -0.79
CA LYS A 3 32.63 -23.53 -1.61
C LYS A 3 31.47 -23.08 -0.71
N PRO A 4 31.08 -21.78 -0.73
CA PRO A 4 29.96 -21.32 0.08
C PRO A 4 28.70 -22.10 -0.27
N THR A 5 27.90 -22.39 0.75
CA THR A 5 26.60 -23.03 0.55
C THR A 5 25.68 -22.09 -0.23
N THR A 6 24.67 -22.64 -0.91
CA THR A 6 23.69 -21.83 -1.66
C THR A 6 23.09 -20.71 -0.80
N ILE A 7 22.88 -20.94 0.49
CA ILE A 7 22.38 -19.91 1.42
C ILE A 7 23.39 -18.79 1.65
N GLN A 8 24.67 -19.11 1.86
CA GLN A 8 25.72 -18.10 2.05
C GLN A 8 25.90 -17.24 0.80
N GLU A 9 25.87 -17.87 -0.38
CA GLU A 9 25.94 -17.25 -1.70
C GLU A 9 24.77 -16.27 -1.95
N ILE A 10 23.56 -16.62 -1.47
CA ILE A 10 22.35 -15.77 -1.51
C ILE A 10 22.51 -14.57 -0.58
N ILE A 11 22.88 -14.79 0.69
CA ILE A 11 23.03 -13.71 1.69
C ILE A 11 24.04 -12.67 1.19
N GLN A 12 25.20 -13.11 0.69
CA GLN A 12 26.23 -12.21 0.14
C GLN A 12 25.77 -11.39 -1.07
N ARG A 13 24.80 -11.87 -1.84
CA ARG A 13 24.21 -11.11 -2.96
C ARG A 13 23.17 -10.12 -2.47
N LEU A 14 22.34 -10.52 -1.51
CA LEU A 14 21.30 -9.66 -0.94
C LEU A 14 21.92 -8.44 -0.23
N ASP A 15 23.07 -8.62 0.42
CA ASP A 15 23.78 -7.55 1.12
C ASP A 15 24.28 -6.43 0.19
N LYS A 16 24.47 -6.72 -1.12
CA LYS A 16 24.89 -5.74 -2.13
C LYS A 16 23.72 -4.93 -2.71
N LEU A 17 22.48 -5.30 -2.40
CA LEU A 17 21.29 -4.63 -2.94
C LEU A 17 20.95 -3.38 -2.13
N THR A 18 20.36 -2.37 -2.79
CA THR A 18 19.79 -1.23 -2.08
C THR A 18 18.61 -1.65 -1.20
N PRO A 19 18.24 -0.87 -0.15
CA PRO A 19 17.10 -1.20 0.70
C PRO A 19 15.78 -1.43 -0.07
N VAL A 20 15.58 -0.69 -1.16
CA VAL A 20 14.40 -0.83 -2.03
C VAL A 20 14.42 -2.18 -2.76
N GLN A 21 15.57 -2.57 -3.32
CA GLN A 21 15.74 -3.84 -4.00
C GLN A 21 15.65 -5.04 -3.04
N GLN A 22 16.20 -4.93 -1.83
CA GLN A 22 16.05 -5.95 -0.79
C GLN A 22 14.57 -6.17 -0.45
N LYS A 23 13.80 -5.09 -0.29
CA LYS A 23 12.36 -5.16 -0.04
C LYS A 23 11.59 -5.79 -1.21
N GLN A 24 11.97 -5.51 -2.45
CA GLN A 24 11.39 -6.16 -3.63
C GLN A 24 11.64 -7.67 -3.62
N ILE A 25 12.88 -8.11 -3.38
CA ILE A 25 13.22 -9.53 -3.29
C ILE A 25 12.46 -10.21 -2.15
N LEU A 26 12.40 -9.57 -0.98
CA LEU A 26 11.64 -10.10 0.16
C LEU A 26 10.18 -10.35 -0.23
N ASN A 27 9.52 -9.36 -0.86
CA ASN A 27 8.14 -9.53 -1.31
C ASN A 27 7.98 -10.68 -2.32
N SER A 28 8.95 -10.87 -3.22
CA SER A 28 8.95 -12.00 -4.16
C SER A 28 9.10 -13.35 -3.46
N VAL A 29 9.98 -13.44 -2.46
CA VAL A 29 10.17 -14.67 -1.67
C VAL A 29 8.91 -14.97 -0.85
N LEU A 30 8.31 -13.97 -0.19
CA LEU A 30 7.04 -14.12 0.52
C LEU A 30 5.94 -14.63 -0.41
N SER A 31 5.85 -14.07 -1.63
CA SER A 31 4.92 -14.57 -2.66
C SER A 31 5.21 -16.01 -3.06
N PHE A 32 6.48 -16.40 -3.20
CA PHE A 32 6.89 -17.75 -3.55
C PHE A 32 6.53 -18.77 -2.46
N LEU A 33 6.62 -18.35 -1.20
CA LEU A 33 6.25 -19.17 -0.03
C LEU A 33 4.73 -19.24 0.20
N GLY A 34 3.93 -18.53 -0.62
CA GLY A 34 2.49 -18.41 -0.40
C GLY A 34 2.15 -17.62 0.86
N GLU A 35 3.10 -16.88 1.42
CA GLU A 35 2.82 -16.00 2.55
C GLU A 35 1.92 -14.86 2.05
N PRO A 36 0.79 -14.59 2.74
CA PRO A 36 -0.09 -13.53 2.34
C PRO A 36 0.66 -12.20 2.43
N ILE A 37 0.99 -11.62 1.28
CA ILE A 37 1.40 -10.21 1.21
C ILE A 37 0.23 -9.44 1.81
N ARG A 38 0.47 -8.79 2.97
CA ARG A 38 -0.59 -8.07 3.67
C ARG A 38 -1.10 -6.95 2.78
N GLY A 39 -2.39 -7.00 2.46
CA GLY A 39 -3.09 -5.99 1.66
C GLY A 39 -3.24 -6.36 0.18
N THR A 40 -4.06 -5.59 -0.53
CA THR A 40 -4.32 -5.77 -1.97
C THR A 40 -3.35 -4.90 -2.77
N PRO A 41 -2.66 -5.44 -3.80
CA PRO A 41 -1.80 -4.63 -4.66
C PRO A 41 -2.56 -3.43 -5.23
N GLY A 42 -1.98 -2.22 -5.17
CA GLY A 42 -2.65 -1.00 -5.63
C GLY A 42 -3.14 -1.06 -7.09
N LYS A 43 -2.39 -1.76 -7.95
CA LYS A 43 -2.79 -2.03 -9.35
C LYS A 43 -4.12 -2.78 -9.46
N GLU A 44 -4.44 -3.65 -8.51
CA GLU A 44 -5.70 -4.40 -8.48
C GLU A 44 -6.86 -3.57 -7.96
N LEU A 45 -6.59 -2.46 -7.26
CA LEU A 45 -7.60 -1.52 -6.81
C LEU A 45 -8.08 -0.60 -7.94
N LEU A 46 -7.32 -0.47 -9.03
CA LEU A 46 -7.69 0.37 -10.18
C LEU A 46 -9.03 -0.03 -10.81
N LYS A 47 -9.42 -1.31 -10.70
CA LYS A 47 -10.72 -1.80 -11.21
C LYS A 47 -11.93 -1.18 -10.50
N PHE A 48 -11.74 -0.54 -9.35
CA PHE A 48 -12.81 0.12 -8.59
C PHE A 48 -12.92 1.63 -8.88
N VAL A 49 -12.06 2.18 -9.74
CA VAL A 49 -12.13 3.60 -10.12
C VAL A 49 -13.44 3.85 -10.86
N GLY A 50 -14.28 4.71 -10.28
CA GLY A 50 -15.57 5.09 -10.87
C GLY A 50 -16.66 4.02 -10.79
N THR A 51 -16.49 2.96 -9.99
CA THR A 51 -17.49 1.88 -9.89
C THR A 51 -18.65 2.20 -8.93
N ILE A 52 -18.55 3.27 -8.15
CA ILE A 52 -19.64 3.70 -7.26
C ILE A 52 -20.69 4.43 -8.10
N SER A 53 -21.92 3.93 -8.11
CA SER A 53 -23.00 4.54 -8.86
C SER A 53 -23.40 5.89 -8.27
N LYS A 54 -24.05 6.74 -9.07
CA LYS A 54 -24.57 8.02 -8.57
C LYS A 54 -25.59 7.81 -7.44
N GLU A 55 -26.44 6.80 -7.57
CA GLU A 55 -27.44 6.44 -6.55
C GLU A 55 -26.74 6.09 -5.23
N ASP A 56 -25.71 5.23 -5.28
CA ASP A 56 -24.95 4.83 -4.11
C ASP A 56 -24.21 6.01 -3.48
N LEU A 57 -23.71 6.96 -4.29
CA LEU A 57 -23.09 8.19 -3.80
C LEU A 57 -24.08 9.07 -3.03
N GLU A 58 -25.31 9.22 -3.51
CA GLU A 58 -26.35 10.00 -2.80
C GLU A 58 -26.79 9.30 -1.51
N ILE A 59 -26.91 7.97 -1.52
CA ILE A 59 -27.21 7.19 -0.30
C ILE A 59 -26.08 7.36 0.73
N MET A 60 -24.82 7.25 0.31
CA MET A 60 -23.66 7.46 1.19
C MET A 60 -23.66 8.87 1.78
N LYS A 61 -23.90 9.88 0.93
CA LYS A 61 -23.99 11.28 1.36
C LYS A 61 -25.08 11.49 2.40
N GLN A 62 -26.31 11.04 2.11
CA GLN A 62 -27.44 11.17 3.02
C GLN A 62 -27.14 10.47 4.35
N THR A 63 -26.58 9.26 4.31
CA THR A 63 -26.21 8.48 5.51
C THR A 63 -25.17 9.22 6.37
N ILE A 64 -24.19 9.88 5.74
CA ILE A 64 -23.17 10.67 6.45
C ILE A 64 -23.79 11.92 7.09
N GLU A 65 -24.67 12.61 6.37
CA GLU A 65 -25.34 13.83 6.82
C GLU A 65 -26.33 13.54 7.98
N GLU A 66 -27.12 12.47 7.86
CA GLU A 66 -28.07 12.02 8.89
C GLU A 66 -27.37 11.42 10.11
N GLY A 67 -26.25 10.72 9.90
CA GLY A 67 -25.45 10.10 10.96
C GLY A 67 -24.61 11.07 11.80
N CYS A 68 -24.76 12.39 11.62
CA CYS A 68 -23.95 13.43 12.26
C CYS A 68 -22.44 13.19 12.06
N GLY A 69 -22.02 12.91 10.82
CA GLY A 69 -20.62 12.83 10.43
C GLY A 69 -19.94 14.20 10.35
N MET A 70 -20.14 15.09 11.32
CA MET A 70 -19.34 16.32 11.47
C MET A 70 -17.94 15.95 11.95
N THR A 71 -17.06 15.53 11.04
CA THR A 71 -15.65 15.87 11.24
C THR A 71 -15.54 17.35 10.89
N SER A 72 -15.52 18.21 11.91
CA SER A 72 -15.24 19.62 11.73
C SER A 72 -13.89 19.76 11.02
N LEU A 73 -13.92 19.94 9.70
CA LEU A 73 -12.80 20.45 8.94
C LEU A 73 -12.64 21.91 9.39
N SER A 74 -11.96 22.09 10.52
CA SER A 74 -11.30 23.35 10.80
C SER A 74 -10.30 23.51 9.66
N GLN A 75 -10.69 24.35 8.71
CA GLN A 75 -9.87 24.80 7.61
C GLN A 75 -8.58 25.34 8.23
N GLY A 76 -7.51 24.56 8.14
CA GLY A 76 -6.16 25.06 8.36
C GLY A 76 -5.90 26.12 7.30
N GLN A 77 -6.11 27.38 7.64
CA GLN A 77 -5.69 28.53 6.85
C GLN A 77 -4.17 28.47 6.71
N TYR A 78 -3.67 27.86 5.63
CA TYR A 78 -2.32 28.10 5.17
C TYR A 78 -2.27 29.53 4.61
N THR A 79 -2.09 30.51 5.50
CA THR A 79 -1.63 31.83 5.08
C THR A 79 -0.15 31.69 4.70
N LYS A 80 0.14 31.76 3.40
CA LYS A 80 1.50 32.03 2.93
C LYS A 80 1.92 33.39 3.50
N LYS A 81 2.86 33.41 4.42
CA LYS A 81 3.59 34.64 4.74
C LYS A 81 4.65 34.86 3.65
N HIS A 82 4.46 35.94 2.89
CA HIS A 82 5.53 36.59 2.14
C HIS A 82 6.30 37.51 3.08
#